data_AF-A0A3M6XBW1-F1
#
_entry.id   AF-A0A3M6XBW1-F1
#
_cell.length_a   1.000
_cell.length_b   1.000
_cell.length_c   1.000
_cell.angle_alpha   90.00
_cell.angle_beta   90.00
_cell.angle_gamma   90.00
#
_symmetry.space_group_name_H-M   'P 1'
#
loop_
_entity.id
_entity.type
_entity.pdbx_description
1 polymer ?
#
loop_
_entity_poly.entity_id
_entity_poly.type
_entity_poly.pdbx_seq_one_letter_code
_entity_poly.pdbx_strand_id
1 'polypeptide(L)'
;MASDASMPRHNADLADEAENAVASASDSALPPPPASQHHTLKYHLLGPSLTKSGQDGVDQQKVSEIIYNASKGSKYFNNEENKDKTLTVKIQRILAKKRELERIEASGGLKNEMKRADDFIAELEYGRDLSQAVVHVDCDAFYAAVEELDRPELKEVPFAVGKGVLTTCNYVARKFGCRSGMAGFVADKLCPQLIHLPLNFDKYTAKAKEVRAVLEQYDPRFESASIDEAYLNITEYCREHGLEPEDAVAQMRAEVEEKTKITISAGIAANAKLAKVCSNKNKPNGQFRLPSDRSSIVAFMRDLPTRKANGIGRVFERELDAIGVKTCGDIYPLRHYLSRLFGEKAFQFLMSVYLGLGRTDVRPVEEYERKS
;
A
#
# COMPACT_ATOMS: atom_id res chain seq x y z
N MET A 1 -58.77 -25.62 -10.26
CA MET A 1 -59.04 -25.59 -8.81
C MET A 1 -57.72 -25.91 -8.12
N ALA A 2 -56.84 -24.92 -7.92
CA ALA A 2 -56.81 -23.97 -6.79
C ALA A 2 -56.44 -24.61 -5.44
N SER A 3 -55.19 -24.40 -5.01
CA SER A 3 -54.72 -24.24 -3.62
C SER A 3 -53.22 -23.89 -3.71
N ASP A 4 -52.86 -22.62 -3.85
CA ASP A 4 -52.68 -21.60 -2.80
C ASP A 4 -51.54 -21.97 -1.82
N ALA A 5 -50.40 -21.31 -2.04
CA ALA A 5 -49.17 -21.44 -1.27
C ALA A 5 -48.93 -20.13 -0.52
N SER A 6 -49.02 -20.17 0.81
CA SER A 6 -48.67 -19.09 1.72
C SER A 6 -47.36 -19.43 2.44
N MET A 7 -46.29 -18.70 2.14
CA MET A 7 -45.04 -18.66 2.92
C MET A 7 -45.11 -17.53 3.96
N PRO A 8 -44.77 -17.76 5.25
CA PRO A 8 -44.77 -16.70 6.25
C PRO A 8 -43.51 -15.84 6.17
N ARG A 9 -43.71 -14.52 6.36
CA ARG A 9 -42.68 -13.49 6.47
C ARG A 9 -42.02 -13.57 7.85
N HIS A 10 -40.70 -13.74 7.90
CA HIS A 10 -39.89 -13.62 9.12
C HIS A 10 -38.61 -12.85 8.78
N ASN A 11 -38.72 -11.52 8.75
CA ASN A 11 -37.54 -10.64 8.62
C ASN A 11 -37.74 -9.24 9.22
N ALA A 12 -38.80 -9.02 10.00
CA ALA A 12 -39.09 -7.73 10.63
C ALA A 12 -38.65 -7.68 12.11
N ASP A 13 -38.66 -8.81 12.82
CA ASP A 13 -38.43 -8.81 14.28
C ASP A 13 -36.96 -8.75 14.70
N LEU A 14 -36.01 -8.96 13.78
CA LEU A 14 -34.56 -8.84 14.06
C LEU A 14 -34.03 -7.40 14.01
N ALA A 15 -34.83 -6.45 13.50
CA ALA A 15 -34.45 -5.04 13.45
C ALA A 15 -34.74 -4.32 14.78
N ASP A 16 -35.84 -4.68 15.45
CA ASP A 16 -36.27 -4.05 16.72
C ASP A 16 -35.42 -4.49 17.92
N GLU A 17 -34.90 -5.72 17.93
CA GLU A 17 -33.99 -6.18 19.00
C GLU A 17 -32.61 -5.48 18.94
N ALA A 18 -32.21 -5.00 17.75
CA ALA A 18 -30.96 -4.26 17.58
C ALA A 18 -31.06 -2.79 18.02
N GLU A 19 -32.24 -2.17 17.96
CA GLU A 19 -32.45 -0.80 18.46
C GLU A 19 -32.50 -0.75 20.00
N ASN A 20 -33.09 -1.75 20.65
CA ASN A 20 -33.19 -1.78 22.11
C ASN A 20 -31.87 -2.09 22.84
N ALA A 21 -30.92 -2.76 22.21
CA ALA A 21 -29.60 -3.03 22.80
C ALA A 21 -28.66 -1.81 22.81
N VAL A 22 -28.96 -0.76 22.02
CA VAL A 22 -28.16 0.46 21.94
C VAL A 22 -28.61 1.50 22.99
N ALA A 23 -29.85 1.42 23.48
CA ALA A 23 -30.41 2.39 24.42
C ALA A 23 -29.87 2.25 25.86
N SER A 24 -29.39 1.07 26.28
CA SER A 24 -29.01 0.79 27.68
C SER A 24 -27.53 1.01 28.01
N ALA A 25 -26.69 1.41 27.04
CA ALA A 25 -25.25 1.63 27.24
C ALA A 25 -24.86 3.12 27.34
N SER A 26 -25.78 3.97 27.78
CA SER A 26 -25.58 5.41 27.94
C SER A 26 -25.26 5.79 29.39
N ASP A 27 -24.12 5.32 29.91
CA ASP A 27 -23.43 6.08 30.96
C ASP A 27 -21.97 5.62 31.12
N SER A 28 -21.05 6.58 31.11
CA SER A 28 -19.58 6.48 31.31
C SER A 28 -18.65 6.14 30.13
N ALA A 29 -18.98 6.54 28.90
CA ALA A 29 -18.00 6.52 27.80
C ALA A 29 -16.99 7.68 27.94
N LEU A 30 -15.74 7.37 28.33
CA LEU A 30 -14.60 8.26 28.09
C LEU A 30 -14.58 8.69 26.61
N PRO A 31 -14.24 9.95 26.30
CA PRO A 31 -14.24 10.43 24.93
C PRO A 31 -13.28 9.59 24.08
N PRO A 32 -13.64 9.27 22.83
CA PRO A 32 -12.73 8.57 21.92
C PRO A 32 -11.42 9.38 21.83
N PRO A 33 -10.26 8.70 21.71
CA PRO A 33 -8.99 9.39 21.56
C PRO A 33 -9.09 10.40 20.40
N PRO A 34 -8.41 11.56 20.49
CA PRO A 34 -8.51 12.61 19.48
C PRO A 34 -8.24 11.98 18.11
N ALA A 35 -9.25 12.04 17.24
CA ALA A 35 -9.24 11.38 15.96
C ALA A 35 -7.99 11.83 15.20
N SER A 36 -7.11 10.89 14.86
CA SER A 36 -5.99 11.20 13.99
C SER A 36 -6.57 11.76 12.67
N GLN A 37 -5.84 12.61 11.94
CA GLN A 37 -6.33 13.23 10.70
C GLN A 37 -6.85 12.20 9.67
N HIS A 38 -6.44 10.93 9.82
CA HIS A 38 -6.81 9.76 9.03
C HIS A 38 -8.29 9.32 9.16
N HIS A 39 -9.05 9.86 10.13
CA HIS A 39 -10.41 9.40 10.43
C HIS A 39 -11.51 10.12 9.64
N THR A 40 -11.14 11.12 8.83
CA THR A 40 -12.12 11.97 8.16
C THR A 40 -12.46 11.46 6.75
N LEU A 41 -13.70 11.63 6.33
CA LEU A 41 -14.12 11.43 4.94
C LEU A 41 -13.22 12.23 3.96
N LYS A 42 -12.75 13.42 4.36
CA LYS A 42 -11.79 14.22 3.59
C LYS A 42 -10.49 13.45 3.33
N TYR A 43 -9.93 12.78 4.34
CA TYR A 43 -8.74 11.95 4.18
C TYR A 43 -9.02 10.74 3.27
N HIS A 44 -10.18 10.11 3.42
CA HIS A 44 -10.58 8.99 2.55
C HIS A 44 -10.62 9.41 1.07
N LEU A 45 -11.21 10.58 0.77
CA LEU A 45 -11.32 11.13 -0.58
C LEU A 45 -9.97 11.49 -1.23
N LEU A 46 -8.86 11.53 -0.49
CA LEU A 46 -7.53 11.72 -1.06
C LEU A 46 -7.10 10.58 -2.02
N GLY A 47 -7.89 9.51 -2.19
CA GLY A 47 -7.71 8.47 -3.22
C GLY A 47 -7.11 7.16 -2.69
N PRO A 48 -6.22 6.47 -3.40
CA PRO A 48 -5.32 5.48 -2.81
C PRO A 48 -3.86 5.94 -2.83
N SER A 49 -3.51 6.81 -3.80
CA SER A 49 -2.15 7.20 -4.18
C SER A 49 -1.60 8.44 -3.46
N LEU A 50 -2.12 8.76 -2.26
CA LEU A 50 -1.70 9.92 -1.46
C LEU A 50 -0.21 9.87 -1.10
N THR A 51 0.32 8.68 -0.85
CA THR A 51 1.70 8.47 -0.40
C THR A 51 2.69 8.29 -1.55
N LYS A 52 2.30 8.66 -2.79
CA LYS A 52 3.18 8.61 -3.97
C LYS A 52 4.32 9.62 -3.82
N SER A 53 5.51 9.25 -4.31
CA SER A 53 6.70 10.10 -4.29
C SER A 53 6.51 11.41 -5.04
N GLY A 54 7.22 12.46 -4.63
CA GLY A 54 7.17 13.78 -5.25
C GLY A 54 6.01 14.67 -4.78
N GLN A 55 5.46 14.40 -3.61
CA GLN A 55 4.40 15.21 -2.97
C GLN A 55 4.78 15.74 -1.58
N ASP A 56 6.04 15.64 -1.17
CA ASP A 56 6.47 15.91 0.21
C ASP A 56 6.31 17.40 0.62
N GLY A 57 6.24 18.32 -0.35
CA GLY A 57 5.97 19.74 -0.13
C GLY A 57 4.52 20.19 -0.41
N VAL A 58 3.61 19.25 -0.69
CA VAL A 58 2.22 19.57 -1.03
C VAL A 58 1.39 19.77 0.23
N ASP A 59 0.67 20.88 0.30
CA ASP A 59 -0.34 21.12 1.36
C ASP A 59 -1.51 20.15 1.19
N GLN A 60 -1.46 19.04 1.91
CA GLN A 60 -2.46 17.98 1.85
C GLN A 60 -3.83 18.43 2.38
N GLN A 61 -3.88 19.43 3.28
CA GLN A 61 -5.16 19.95 3.77
C GLN A 61 -5.87 20.71 2.65
N LYS A 62 -5.17 21.63 1.99
CA LYS A 62 -5.70 22.36 0.84
C LYS A 62 -6.13 21.42 -0.29
N VAL A 63 -5.31 20.42 -0.62
CA VAL A 63 -5.67 19.41 -1.62
C VAL A 63 -6.92 18.64 -1.22
N SER A 64 -7.04 18.23 0.05
CA SER A 64 -8.22 17.51 0.55
C SER A 64 -9.50 18.35 0.43
N GLU A 65 -9.41 19.66 0.67
CA GLU A 65 -10.55 20.57 0.58
C GLU A 65 -11.01 20.77 -0.85
N ILE A 66 -10.08 20.95 -1.78
CA ILE A 66 -10.40 21.07 -3.21
C ILE A 66 -11.07 19.80 -3.70
N ILE A 67 -10.53 18.62 -3.37
CA ILE A 67 -11.12 17.34 -3.77
C ILE A 67 -12.52 17.17 -3.17
N TYR A 68 -12.69 17.48 -1.88
CA TYR A 68 -13.98 17.39 -1.20
C TYR A 68 -15.01 18.29 -1.89
N ASN A 69 -14.68 19.57 -2.10
CA ASN A 69 -15.58 20.54 -2.72
C ASN A 69 -15.91 20.18 -4.18
N ALA A 70 -14.93 19.69 -4.95
CA ALA A 70 -15.14 19.26 -6.32
C ALA A 70 -16.01 18.00 -6.43
N SER A 71 -16.02 17.15 -5.39
CA SER A 71 -16.74 15.88 -5.39
C SER A 71 -18.13 15.97 -4.75
N LYS A 72 -18.35 16.94 -3.84
CA LYS A 72 -19.56 17.07 -3.02
C LYS A 72 -20.83 17.06 -3.88
N GLY A 73 -21.81 16.24 -3.47
CA GLY A 73 -23.10 16.12 -4.15
C GLY A 73 -23.12 15.17 -5.35
N SER A 74 -21.97 14.63 -5.78
CA SER A 74 -21.93 13.59 -6.82
C SER A 74 -22.38 12.23 -6.29
N LYS A 75 -22.84 11.35 -7.20
CA LYS A 75 -23.16 9.95 -6.86
C LYS A 75 -21.96 9.21 -6.26
N TYR A 76 -20.76 9.48 -6.77
CA TYR A 76 -19.51 8.92 -6.24
C TYR A 76 -19.27 9.36 -4.79
N PHE A 77 -19.39 10.65 -4.51
CA PHE A 77 -19.21 11.19 -3.16
C PHE A 77 -20.18 10.58 -2.16
N ASN A 78 -21.47 10.48 -2.51
CA ASN A 78 -22.49 9.88 -1.64
C ASN A 78 -22.17 8.40 -1.34
N ASN A 79 -21.65 7.68 -2.33
CA ASN A 79 -21.20 6.30 -2.15
C ASN A 79 -19.96 6.20 -1.24
N GLU A 80 -18.98 7.08 -1.40
CA GLU A 80 -17.81 7.13 -0.51
C GLU A 80 -18.18 7.51 0.93
N GLU A 81 -19.17 8.41 1.12
CA GLU A 81 -19.73 8.71 2.45
C GLU A 81 -20.39 7.47 3.07
N ASN A 82 -21.16 6.70 2.31
CA ASN A 82 -21.78 5.47 2.80
C ASN A 82 -20.74 4.39 3.15
N LYS A 83 -19.67 4.26 2.36
CA LYS A 83 -18.54 3.38 2.68
C LYS A 83 -17.82 3.81 3.95
N ASP A 84 -17.60 5.12 4.12
CA ASP A 84 -16.98 5.69 5.31
C ASP A 84 -17.80 5.44 6.57
N LYS A 85 -19.13 5.62 6.49
CA LYS A 85 -20.07 5.25 7.56
C LYS A 85 -20.00 3.76 7.89
N THR A 86 -20.04 2.89 6.87
CA THR A 86 -19.93 1.44 7.04
C THR A 86 -18.62 1.04 7.73
N LEU A 87 -17.50 1.61 7.29
CA LEU A 87 -16.19 1.37 7.89
C LEU A 87 -16.15 1.86 9.34
N THR A 88 -16.74 3.03 9.62
CA THR A 88 -16.84 3.57 10.98
C THR A 88 -17.60 2.60 11.90
N VAL A 89 -18.74 2.06 11.46
CA VAL A 89 -19.50 1.05 12.22
C VAL A 89 -18.66 -0.21 12.46
N LYS A 90 -17.93 -0.69 11.44
CA LYS A 90 -17.01 -1.83 11.59
C LYS A 90 -15.93 -1.55 12.63
N ILE A 91 -15.30 -0.38 12.59
CA ILE A 91 -14.27 0.04 13.55
C ILE A 91 -14.85 0.07 14.97
N GLN A 92 -16.07 0.58 15.17
CA GLN A 92 -16.68 0.57 16.50
C GLN A 92 -16.89 -0.86 17.05
N ARG A 93 -17.25 -1.83 16.19
CA ARG A 93 -17.32 -3.24 16.58
C ARG A 93 -15.95 -3.81 16.96
N ILE A 94 -14.90 -3.48 16.20
CA ILE A 94 -13.51 -3.88 16.51
C ILE A 94 -13.08 -3.31 17.87
N LEU A 95 -13.35 -2.02 18.11
CA LEU A 95 -13.05 -1.35 19.38
C LEU A 95 -13.81 -1.96 20.55
N ALA A 96 -15.11 -2.24 20.39
CA ALA A 96 -15.90 -2.92 21.42
C ALA A 96 -15.32 -4.31 21.73
N LYS A 97 -14.92 -5.06 20.69
CA LYS A 97 -14.27 -6.37 20.88
C LYS A 97 -12.93 -6.25 21.58
N LYS A 98 -12.11 -5.25 21.25
CA LYS A 98 -10.85 -4.96 21.94
C LYS A 98 -11.07 -4.71 23.43
N ARG A 99 -12.05 -3.86 23.80
CA ARG A 99 -12.41 -3.60 25.22
C ARG A 99 -12.88 -4.85 25.96
N GLU A 100 -13.52 -5.80 25.29
CA GLU A 100 -13.88 -7.09 25.87
C GLU A 100 -12.62 -7.93 26.12
N LEU A 101 -11.71 -8.02 25.14
CA LEU A 101 -10.47 -8.76 25.24
C LEU A 101 -9.54 -8.17 26.34
N GLU A 102 -9.48 -6.85 26.47
CA GLU A 102 -8.74 -6.15 27.54
C GLU A 102 -9.27 -6.49 28.93
N ARG A 103 -10.59 -6.63 29.09
CA ARG A 103 -11.20 -7.09 30.35
C ARG A 103 -10.83 -8.54 30.66
N ILE A 104 -10.83 -9.40 29.64
CA ILE A 104 -10.40 -10.81 29.78
C ILE A 104 -8.92 -10.87 30.18
N GLU A 105 -8.04 -10.09 29.53
CA GLU A 105 -6.63 -9.99 29.90
C GLU A 105 -6.45 -9.52 31.35
N ALA A 106 -7.17 -8.47 31.77
CA ALA A 106 -7.10 -7.95 33.14
C ALA A 106 -7.51 -8.99 34.19
N SER A 107 -8.40 -9.93 33.85
CA SER A 107 -8.77 -11.08 34.69
C SER A 107 -7.78 -12.26 34.63
N GLY A 108 -6.63 -12.11 33.95
CA GLY A 108 -5.60 -13.14 33.79
C GLY A 108 -5.83 -14.10 32.62
N GLY A 109 -6.77 -13.80 31.72
CA GLY A 109 -7.02 -14.56 30.49
C GLY A 109 -5.99 -14.27 29.38
N LEU A 110 -6.26 -14.79 28.18
CA LEU A 110 -5.45 -14.62 26.95
C LEU A 110 -3.98 -15.10 26.99
N LYS A 111 -3.55 -15.79 28.06
CA LYS A 111 -2.20 -16.37 28.15
C LYS A 111 -1.90 -17.34 27.01
N ASN A 112 -2.90 -18.10 26.57
CA ASN A 112 -2.76 -19.04 25.45
C ASN A 112 -2.63 -18.30 24.12
N GLU A 113 -3.42 -17.25 23.89
CA GLU A 113 -3.31 -16.38 22.71
C GLU A 113 -1.94 -15.67 22.65
N MET A 114 -1.44 -15.19 23.79
CA MET A 114 -0.11 -14.61 23.91
C MET A 114 0.98 -15.63 23.56
N LYS A 115 0.95 -16.79 24.21
CA LYS A 115 1.91 -17.87 23.95
C LYS A 115 1.87 -18.30 22.47
N ARG A 116 0.69 -18.51 21.90
CA ARG A 116 0.53 -18.88 20.49
C ARG A 116 1.13 -17.81 19.56
N ALA A 117 0.95 -16.53 19.87
CA ALA A 117 1.53 -15.46 19.08
C ALA A 117 3.06 -15.46 19.17
N ASP A 118 3.61 -15.65 20.37
CA ASP A 118 5.06 -15.75 20.58
C ASP A 118 5.68 -16.98 19.91
N ASP A 119 5.03 -18.14 20.02
CA ASP A 119 5.46 -19.39 19.36
C ASP A 119 5.48 -19.21 17.83
N PHE A 120 4.46 -18.57 17.26
CA PHE A 120 4.39 -18.30 15.82
C PHE A 120 5.45 -17.28 15.36
N ILE A 121 5.72 -16.24 16.15
CA ILE A 121 6.81 -15.30 15.87
C ILE A 121 8.16 -16.03 15.90
N ALA A 122 8.37 -16.92 16.86
CA ALA A 122 9.61 -17.71 16.96
C ALA A 122 9.78 -18.66 15.76
N GLU A 123 8.71 -19.30 15.30
CA GLU A 123 8.70 -20.11 14.08
C GLU A 123 9.09 -19.29 12.84
N LEU A 124 8.49 -18.11 12.67
CA LEU A 124 8.81 -17.20 11.58
C LEU A 124 10.26 -16.71 11.63
N GLU A 125 10.78 -16.40 12.82
CA GLU A 125 12.18 -16.01 13.00
C GLU A 125 13.15 -17.16 12.70
N TYR A 126 12.80 -18.39 13.09
CA TYR A 126 13.59 -19.57 12.78
C TYR A 126 13.74 -19.80 11.27
N GLY A 127 12.68 -19.53 10.51
CA GLY A 127 12.68 -19.62 9.05
C GLY A 127 13.26 -18.40 8.32
N ARG A 128 13.84 -17.42 9.01
CA ARG A 128 14.34 -16.20 8.38
C ARG A 128 15.54 -16.50 7.48
N ASP A 129 15.40 -16.18 6.20
CA ASP A 129 16.49 -16.18 5.22
C ASP A 129 16.95 -14.73 4.94
N LEU A 130 18.25 -14.50 5.15
CA LEU A 130 18.93 -13.23 4.90
C LEU A 130 20.05 -13.35 3.86
N SER A 131 20.18 -14.52 3.22
CA SER A 131 21.26 -14.82 2.28
C SER A 131 21.05 -14.19 0.90
N GLN A 132 19.84 -13.73 0.60
CA GLN A 132 19.48 -13.22 -0.72
C GLN A 132 19.68 -11.70 -0.83
N ALA A 133 20.04 -11.24 -2.02
CA ALA A 133 20.03 -9.85 -2.45
C ALA A 133 18.87 -9.64 -3.43
N VAL A 134 17.69 -9.35 -2.87
CA VAL A 134 16.47 -9.09 -3.66
C VAL A 134 16.38 -7.60 -3.98
N VAL A 135 16.11 -7.30 -5.24
CA VAL A 135 15.93 -5.94 -5.75
C VAL A 135 14.49 -5.77 -6.22
N HIS A 136 13.89 -4.63 -5.89
CA HIS A 136 12.69 -4.15 -6.53
C HIS A 136 13.01 -2.92 -7.35
N VAL A 137 12.70 -2.94 -8.64
CA VAL A 137 12.87 -1.82 -9.57
C VAL A 137 11.51 -1.24 -9.94
N ASP A 138 11.45 0.09 -10.09
CA ASP A 138 10.22 0.83 -10.36
C ASP A 138 10.55 2.05 -11.23
N CYS A 139 10.05 2.07 -12.47
CA CYS A 139 10.32 3.15 -13.41
C CYS A 139 9.66 4.46 -12.94
N ASP A 140 10.41 5.55 -12.98
CA ASP A 140 9.96 6.80 -12.40
C ASP A 140 8.91 7.50 -13.28
N ALA A 141 7.68 7.56 -12.77
CA ALA A 141 6.53 8.16 -13.47
C ALA A 141 6.34 7.59 -14.90
N PHE A 142 6.51 6.27 -15.06
CA PHE A 142 6.75 5.60 -16.34
C PHE A 142 6.02 6.18 -17.56
N TYR A 143 4.68 6.13 -17.64
CA TYR A 143 4.01 6.60 -18.86
C TYR A 143 4.25 8.09 -19.14
N ALA A 144 4.35 8.93 -18.11
CA ALA A 144 4.70 10.34 -18.28
C ALA A 144 6.14 10.48 -18.79
N ALA A 145 7.11 9.78 -18.19
CA ALA A 145 8.49 9.78 -18.66
C ALA A 145 8.60 9.33 -20.13
N VAL A 146 7.80 8.35 -20.55
CA VAL A 146 7.72 7.89 -21.94
C VAL A 146 7.13 8.95 -22.88
N GLU A 147 6.13 9.73 -22.44
CA GLU A 147 5.63 10.86 -23.23
C GLU A 147 6.65 12.00 -23.36
N GLU A 148 7.45 12.26 -22.32
CA GLU A 148 8.51 13.28 -22.31
C GLU A 148 9.67 12.95 -23.28
N LEU A 149 9.83 11.69 -23.71
CA LEU A 149 10.86 11.33 -24.69
C LEU A 149 10.58 11.92 -26.08
N ASP A 150 9.33 11.84 -26.53
CA ASP A 150 8.92 12.36 -27.85
C ASP A 150 8.65 13.86 -27.81
N ARG A 151 8.35 14.38 -26.61
CA ARG A 151 7.95 15.76 -26.36
C ARG A 151 8.71 16.36 -25.18
N PRO A 152 10.01 16.70 -25.37
CA PRO A 152 10.86 17.20 -24.28
C PRO A 152 10.31 18.45 -23.59
N GLU A 153 9.50 19.25 -24.29
CA GLU A 153 8.86 20.44 -23.72
C GLU A 153 7.90 20.13 -22.55
N LEU A 154 7.41 18.89 -22.45
CA LEU A 154 6.53 18.44 -21.36
C LEU A 154 7.22 18.34 -20.00
N LYS A 155 8.56 18.30 -19.96
CA LYS A 155 9.33 18.24 -18.72
C LYS A 155 9.17 19.49 -17.85
N GLU A 156 8.87 20.62 -18.48
CA GLU A 156 8.78 21.93 -17.82
C GLU A 156 7.35 22.33 -17.44
N VAL A 157 6.35 21.53 -17.83
CA VAL A 157 4.93 21.84 -17.62
C VAL A 157 4.19 20.70 -16.94
N PRO A 158 3.15 20.96 -16.13
CA PRO A 158 2.37 19.91 -15.50
C PRO A 158 1.51 19.19 -16.54
N PHE A 159 1.66 17.87 -16.64
CA PHE A 159 0.78 17.05 -17.47
C PHE A 159 0.48 15.69 -16.84
N ALA A 160 -0.58 15.07 -17.35
CA ALA A 160 -1.03 13.75 -16.95
C ALA A 160 -1.40 12.90 -18.17
N VAL A 161 -1.28 11.58 -17.99
CA VAL A 161 -1.73 10.58 -18.97
C VAL A 161 -3.08 10.02 -18.49
N GLY A 162 -4.08 10.09 -19.36
CA GLY A 162 -5.48 9.74 -19.07
C GLY A 162 -6.38 10.98 -19.00
N LYS A 163 -7.51 10.94 -19.71
CA LYS A 163 -8.47 12.07 -19.81
C LYS A 163 -9.62 12.01 -18.80
N GLY A 164 -10.13 10.81 -18.50
CA GLY A 164 -11.21 10.63 -17.52
C GLY A 164 -10.68 10.45 -16.09
N VAL A 165 -9.81 9.46 -15.91
CA VAL A 165 -9.05 9.22 -14.68
C VAL A 165 -7.58 9.24 -15.05
N LEU A 166 -6.78 9.93 -14.24
CA LEU A 166 -5.33 9.98 -14.43
C LEU A 166 -4.74 8.60 -14.17
N THR A 167 -4.05 8.03 -15.15
CA THR A 167 -3.26 6.80 -14.97
C THR A 167 -1.94 7.13 -14.28
N THR A 168 -1.30 8.21 -14.69
CA THR A 168 -0.13 8.81 -14.02
C THR A 168 -0.02 10.29 -14.37
N CYS A 169 0.92 10.98 -13.73
CA CYS A 169 1.30 12.35 -14.06
C CYS A 169 2.79 12.57 -13.77
N ASN A 170 3.39 13.56 -14.42
CA ASN A 170 4.79 13.89 -14.23
C ASN A 170 5.04 14.52 -12.86
N TYR A 171 6.31 14.60 -12.46
CA TYR A 171 6.68 15.15 -11.15
C TYR A 171 6.30 16.63 -11.00
N VAL A 172 6.22 17.39 -12.10
CA VAL A 172 5.73 18.78 -12.08
C VAL A 172 4.27 18.84 -11.63
N ALA A 173 3.39 18.02 -12.21
CA ALA A 173 1.99 17.95 -11.80
C ALA A 173 1.80 17.42 -10.36
N ARG A 174 2.67 16.50 -9.89
CA ARG A 174 2.61 16.00 -8.50
C ARG A 174 2.78 17.09 -7.45
N LYS A 175 3.54 18.16 -7.75
CA LYS A 175 3.69 19.34 -6.86
C LYS A 175 2.38 20.09 -6.62
N PHE A 176 1.36 19.89 -7.45
CA PHE A 176 0.01 20.42 -7.25
C PHE A 176 -0.93 19.45 -6.52
N GLY A 177 -0.46 18.23 -6.22
CA GLY A 177 -1.26 17.16 -5.64
C GLY A 177 -1.93 16.25 -6.67
N CYS A 178 -1.70 16.45 -7.98
CA CYS A 178 -2.17 15.53 -9.02
C CYS A 178 -1.51 14.14 -8.84
N ARG A 179 -2.27 13.07 -9.10
CA ARG A 179 -1.82 11.68 -8.89
C ARG A 179 -2.68 10.67 -9.65
N SER A 180 -2.11 9.47 -9.83
CA SER A 180 -2.81 8.31 -10.37
C SER A 180 -4.10 8.02 -9.60
N GLY A 181 -5.15 7.60 -10.31
CA GLY A 181 -6.47 7.28 -9.74
C GLY A 181 -7.35 8.50 -9.43
N MET A 182 -6.87 9.71 -9.69
CA MET A 182 -7.65 10.95 -9.56
C MET A 182 -8.49 11.20 -10.80
N ALA A 183 -9.73 11.66 -10.65
CA ALA A 183 -10.55 12.09 -11.78
C ALA A 183 -9.96 13.35 -12.43
N GLY A 184 -9.95 13.42 -13.77
CA GLY A 184 -9.35 14.52 -14.52
C GLY A 184 -9.91 15.88 -14.13
N PHE A 185 -11.25 16.00 -14.07
CA PHE A 185 -11.89 17.25 -13.67
C PHE A 185 -11.55 17.73 -12.25
N VAL A 186 -11.16 16.81 -11.35
CA VAL A 186 -10.67 17.16 -10.01
C VAL A 186 -9.23 17.63 -10.08
N ALA A 187 -8.41 16.98 -10.90
CA ALA A 187 -7.03 17.39 -11.15
C ALA A 187 -6.97 18.79 -11.77
N ASP A 188 -7.90 19.14 -12.67
CA ASP A 188 -8.02 20.50 -13.24
C ASP A 188 -8.31 21.57 -12.18
N LYS A 189 -9.00 21.21 -11.09
CA LYS A 189 -9.21 22.14 -9.95
C LYS A 189 -7.94 22.33 -9.12
N LEU A 190 -7.08 21.31 -9.05
CA LEU A 190 -5.79 21.39 -8.36
C LEU A 190 -4.74 22.12 -9.20
N CYS A 191 -4.76 21.89 -10.52
CA CYS A 191 -3.81 22.43 -11.48
C CYS A 191 -4.57 22.86 -12.75
N PRO A 192 -5.08 24.11 -12.81
CA PRO A 192 -5.86 24.60 -13.95
C PRO A 192 -5.12 24.58 -15.31
N GLN A 193 -3.80 24.59 -15.27
CA GLN A 193 -2.92 24.50 -16.44
C GLN A 193 -2.50 23.05 -16.81
N LEU A 194 -3.14 22.03 -16.22
CA LEU A 194 -2.79 20.63 -16.44
C LEU A 194 -3.07 20.21 -17.89
N ILE A 195 -2.07 19.63 -18.54
CA ILE A 195 -2.22 19.07 -19.88
C ILE A 195 -2.63 17.59 -19.78
N HIS A 196 -3.67 17.20 -20.51
CA HIS A 196 -4.12 15.81 -20.57
C HIS A 196 -3.72 15.12 -21.88
N LEU A 197 -2.90 14.08 -21.77
CA LEU A 197 -2.54 13.21 -22.89
C LEU A 197 -3.39 11.93 -22.93
N PRO A 198 -3.72 11.41 -24.12
CA PRO A 198 -4.33 10.09 -24.24
C PRO A 198 -3.33 8.98 -23.85
N LEU A 199 -3.85 7.79 -23.54
CA LEU A 199 -3.03 6.60 -23.31
C LEU A 199 -2.49 6.06 -24.64
N ASN A 200 -1.23 5.63 -24.64
CA ASN A 200 -0.60 4.90 -25.74
C ASN A 200 0.08 3.61 -25.23
N PHE A 201 -0.71 2.54 -25.07
CA PHE A 201 -0.23 1.28 -24.50
C PHE A 201 0.85 0.60 -25.33
N ASP A 202 0.82 0.74 -26.66
CA ASP A 202 1.83 0.15 -27.53
C ASP A 202 3.20 0.77 -27.27
N LYS A 203 3.25 2.11 -27.17
CA LYS A 203 4.45 2.87 -26.81
C LYS A 203 4.99 2.45 -25.44
N TYR A 204 4.13 2.36 -24.43
CA TYR A 204 4.55 1.98 -23.08
C TYR A 204 5.04 0.53 -23.02
N THR A 205 4.38 -0.38 -23.74
CA THR A 205 4.76 -1.80 -23.81
C THR A 205 6.09 -1.97 -24.53
N ALA A 206 6.30 -1.26 -25.64
CA ALA A 206 7.57 -1.26 -26.37
C ALA A 206 8.71 -0.77 -25.46
N LYS A 207 8.52 0.37 -24.77
CA LYS A 207 9.56 0.90 -23.88
C LYS A 207 9.82 0.00 -22.68
N ALA A 208 8.80 -0.63 -22.11
CA ALA A 208 8.96 -1.58 -21.01
C ALA A 208 9.78 -2.81 -21.44
N LYS A 209 9.63 -3.29 -22.69
CA LYS A 209 10.46 -4.37 -23.22
C LYS A 209 11.94 -3.98 -23.27
N GLU A 210 12.25 -2.75 -23.67
CA GLU A 210 13.64 -2.26 -23.66
C GLU A 210 14.23 -2.22 -22.24
N VAL A 211 13.47 -1.73 -21.26
CA VAL A 211 13.91 -1.72 -19.85
C VAL A 211 14.15 -3.16 -19.36
N ARG A 212 13.19 -4.06 -19.60
CA ARG A 212 13.28 -5.47 -19.19
C ARG A 212 14.46 -6.20 -19.83
N ALA A 213 14.83 -5.88 -21.06
CA ALA A 213 16.00 -6.46 -21.72
C ALA A 213 17.32 -6.09 -21.03
N VAL A 214 17.37 -4.98 -20.28
CA VAL A 214 18.50 -4.66 -19.40
C VAL A 214 18.40 -5.46 -18.10
N LEU A 215 17.22 -5.51 -17.47
CA LEU A 215 16.99 -6.24 -16.22
C LEU A 215 17.36 -7.74 -16.35
N GLU A 216 17.05 -8.35 -17.50
CA GLU A 216 17.36 -9.76 -17.82
C GLU A 216 18.86 -10.07 -17.76
N GLN A 217 19.74 -9.07 -17.91
CA GLN A 217 21.19 -9.23 -17.82
C GLN A 217 21.67 -9.44 -16.38
N TYR A 218 20.87 -9.02 -15.40
CA TYR A 218 21.18 -9.13 -13.97
C TYR A 218 20.43 -10.28 -13.30
N ASP A 219 19.24 -10.61 -13.80
CA ASP A 219 18.47 -11.77 -13.39
C ASP A 219 17.61 -12.25 -14.58
N PRO A 220 18.01 -13.31 -15.29
CA PRO A 220 17.23 -13.87 -16.40
C PRO A 220 15.86 -14.42 -15.98
N ARG A 221 15.62 -14.59 -14.68
CA ARG A 221 14.40 -15.16 -14.10
C ARG A 221 13.62 -14.13 -13.28
N PHE A 222 13.84 -12.84 -13.52
CA PHE A 222 13.16 -11.79 -12.81
C PHE A 222 11.63 -11.91 -12.89
N GLU A 223 10.94 -11.39 -11.86
CA GLU A 223 9.49 -11.34 -11.83
C GLU A 223 8.98 -9.97 -12.29
N SER A 224 8.24 -9.94 -13.40
CA SER A 224 7.58 -8.73 -13.88
C SER A 224 6.27 -8.45 -13.12
N ALA A 225 6.33 -7.72 -12.01
CA ALA A 225 5.14 -7.38 -11.22
C ALA A 225 4.11 -6.50 -11.96
N SER A 226 4.58 -5.61 -12.83
CA SER A 226 3.74 -4.80 -13.72
C SER A 226 4.51 -4.37 -14.97
N ILE A 227 4.00 -3.39 -15.71
CA ILE A 227 4.69 -2.85 -16.89
C ILE A 227 5.95 -2.07 -16.52
N ASP A 228 5.96 -1.42 -15.35
CA ASP A 228 7.00 -0.53 -14.87
C ASP A 228 7.70 -1.02 -13.59
N GLU A 229 7.26 -2.14 -13.02
CA GLU A 229 7.83 -2.72 -11.80
C GLU A 229 8.29 -4.17 -12.02
N ALA A 230 9.43 -4.52 -11.41
CA ALA A 230 9.94 -5.88 -11.39
C ALA A 230 10.69 -6.21 -10.09
N TYR A 231 10.76 -7.49 -9.75
CA TYR A 231 11.63 -8.01 -8.71
C TYR A 231 12.73 -8.85 -9.34
N LEU A 232 13.95 -8.69 -8.86
CA LEU A 232 15.13 -9.46 -9.28
C LEU A 232 15.76 -10.09 -8.05
N ASN A 233 16.40 -11.25 -8.21
CA ASN A 233 17.33 -11.81 -7.25
C ASN A 233 18.75 -11.77 -7.83
N ILE A 234 19.52 -10.76 -7.45
CA ILE A 234 20.87 -10.52 -8.00
C ILE A 234 21.97 -11.22 -7.19
N THR A 235 21.61 -12.12 -6.28
CA THR A 235 22.57 -12.83 -5.41
C THR A 235 23.65 -13.53 -6.22
N GLU A 236 23.22 -14.29 -7.24
CA GLU A 236 24.14 -15.02 -8.11
C GLU A 236 24.99 -14.07 -8.95
N TYR A 237 24.35 -13.07 -9.57
CA TYR A 237 25.03 -12.07 -10.38
C TYR A 237 26.15 -11.37 -9.59
N CYS A 238 25.86 -10.92 -8.36
CA CYS A 238 26.85 -10.29 -7.48
C CYS A 238 28.03 -11.22 -7.17
N ARG A 239 27.74 -12.51 -6.91
CA ARG A 239 28.76 -13.53 -6.62
C ARG A 239 29.68 -13.78 -7.82
N GLU A 240 29.10 -13.95 -9.01
CA GLU A 240 29.86 -14.24 -10.24
C GLU A 240 30.73 -13.06 -10.68
N HIS A 241 30.27 -11.83 -10.44
CA HIS A 241 30.96 -10.61 -10.87
C HIS A 241 31.80 -9.96 -9.77
N GLY A 242 31.74 -10.47 -8.53
CA GLY A 242 32.46 -9.90 -7.38
C GLY A 242 31.99 -8.48 -7.04
N LEU A 243 30.70 -8.19 -7.21
CA LEU A 243 30.10 -6.88 -6.98
C LEU A 243 29.30 -6.86 -5.68
N GLU A 244 29.33 -5.73 -4.97
CA GLU A 244 28.35 -5.48 -3.93
C GLU A 244 26.98 -5.19 -4.56
N PRO A 245 25.86 -5.58 -3.91
CA PRO A 245 24.52 -5.33 -4.44
C PRO A 245 24.22 -3.88 -4.78
N GLU A 246 24.77 -2.91 -4.04
CA GLU A 246 24.60 -1.47 -4.33
C GLU A 246 25.25 -1.07 -5.65
N ASP A 247 26.44 -1.59 -5.95
CA ASP A 247 27.18 -1.29 -7.17
C ASP A 247 26.52 -1.92 -8.39
N ALA A 248 26.10 -3.19 -8.30
CA ALA A 248 25.37 -3.87 -9.36
C ALA A 248 24.06 -3.14 -9.72
N VAL A 249 23.32 -2.64 -8.72
CA VAL A 249 22.09 -1.87 -8.97
C VAL A 249 22.38 -0.47 -9.48
N ALA A 250 23.45 0.19 -9.05
CA ALA A 250 23.85 1.48 -9.60
C ALA A 250 24.22 1.36 -11.10
N GLN A 251 24.95 0.30 -11.46
CA GLN A 251 25.27 -0.04 -12.85
C GLN A 251 24.00 -0.32 -13.65
N MET A 252 23.10 -1.18 -13.15
CA MET A 252 21.82 -1.50 -13.79
C MET A 252 21.00 -0.23 -14.09
N ARG A 253 20.91 0.69 -13.12
CA ARG A 253 20.18 1.95 -13.27
C ARG A 253 20.80 2.83 -14.35
N ALA A 254 22.12 2.95 -14.37
CA ALA A 254 22.85 3.72 -15.38
C ALA A 254 22.65 3.14 -16.78
N GLU A 255 22.72 1.81 -16.93
CA GLU A 255 22.50 1.14 -18.21
C GLU A 255 21.06 1.27 -18.72
N VAL A 256 20.07 1.20 -17.83
CA VAL A 256 18.67 1.44 -18.19
C VAL A 256 18.50 2.88 -18.68
N GLU A 257 19.04 3.86 -17.96
CA GLU A 257 18.97 5.26 -18.38
C GLU A 257 19.71 5.51 -19.71
N GLU A 258 20.90 4.94 -19.88
CA GLU A 258 21.68 5.07 -21.10
C GLU A 258 20.94 4.53 -22.32
N LYS A 259 20.43 3.28 -22.23
CA LYS A 259 19.83 2.55 -23.34
C LYS A 259 18.40 3.00 -23.64
N THR A 260 17.62 3.36 -22.62
CA THR A 260 16.17 3.59 -22.77
C THR A 260 15.75 5.05 -22.60
N LYS A 261 16.64 5.89 -22.03
CA LYS A 261 16.36 7.25 -21.56
C LYS A 261 15.29 7.36 -20.48
N ILE A 262 14.97 6.23 -19.82
CA ILE A 262 14.06 6.15 -18.67
C ILE A 262 14.90 5.92 -17.41
N THR A 263 14.58 6.68 -16.36
CA THR A 263 15.18 6.46 -15.03
C THR A 263 14.35 5.48 -14.23
N ILE A 264 15.02 4.61 -13.48
CA ILE A 264 14.38 3.72 -12.50
C ILE A 264 14.90 4.02 -11.10
N SER A 265 14.04 3.80 -10.12
CA SER A 265 14.45 3.76 -8.71
C SER A 265 14.40 2.33 -8.19
N ALA A 266 15.31 2.01 -7.28
CA ALA A 266 15.53 0.63 -6.83
C ALA A 266 15.63 0.49 -5.31
N GLY A 267 15.13 -0.62 -4.78
CA GLY A 267 15.27 -0.97 -3.38
C GLY A 267 15.95 -2.32 -3.26
N ILE A 268 16.96 -2.41 -2.39
CA ILE A 268 17.79 -3.60 -2.20
C ILE A 268 17.59 -4.10 -0.78
N ALA A 269 17.22 -5.36 -0.61
CA ALA A 269 17.03 -5.95 0.72
C ALA A 269 17.10 -7.48 0.68
N ALA A 270 17.02 -8.11 1.86
CA ALA A 270 17.00 -9.56 2.00
C ALA A 270 15.77 -10.25 1.36
N ASN A 271 14.67 -9.51 1.12
CA ASN A 271 13.43 -10.08 0.58
C ASN A 271 12.60 -9.04 -0.20
N ALA A 272 11.64 -9.53 -0.98
CA ALA A 272 10.83 -8.70 -1.87
C ALA A 272 9.98 -7.64 -1.14
N LYS A 273 9.48 -7.93 0.07
CA LYS A 273 8.67 -6.96 0.83
C LYS A 273 9.50 -5.73 1.18
N LEU A 274 10.67 -5.96 1.76
CA LEU A 274 11.59 -4.90 2.15
C LEU A 274 12.11 -4.16 0.91
N ALA A 275 12.47 -4.88 -0.15
CA ALA A 275 12.93 -4.29 -1.40
C ALA A 275 11.90 -3.31 -1.99
N LYS A 276 10.62 -3.70 -2.03
CA LYS A 276 9.53 -2.82 -2.49
C LYS A 276 9.43 -1.53 -1.66
N VAL A 277 9.50 -1.64 -0.33
CA VAL A 277 9.46 -0.46 0.56
C VAL A 277 10.67 0.43 0.29
N CYS A 278 11.87 -0.15 0.20
CA CYS A 278 13.14 0.56 -0.04
C CYS A 278 13.14 1.33 -1.36
N SER A 279 12.58 0.75 -2.43
CA SER A 279 12.56 1.38 -3.76
C SER A 279 11.80 2.71 -3.83
N ASN A 280 10.93 2.97 -2.85
CA ASN A 280 10.18 4.22 -2.75
C ASN A 280 10.89 5.31 -1.95
N LYS A 281 11.96 4.99 -1.22
CA LYS A 281 12.57 5.89 -0.24
C LYS A 281 13.33 7.05 -0.90
N ASN A 282 14.08 6.75 -1.96
CA ASN A 282 14.91 7.71 -2.68
C ASN A 282 14.39 8.00 -4.10
N LYS A 283 13.07 7.91 -4.33
CA LYS A 283 12.46 8.28 -5.61
C LYS A 283 12.46 9.81 -5.81
N PRO A 284 12.63 10.32 -7.05
CA PRO A 284 12.98 9.60 -8.29
C PRO A 284 14.48 9.40 -8.48
N ASN A 285 14.84 8.55 -9.46
CA ASN A 285 16.18 8.22 -9.89
C ASN A 285 17.17 8.00 -8.73
N GLY A 286 16.77 7.18 -7.76
CA GLY A 286 17.61 6.84 -6.62
C GLY A 286 17.45 5.39 -6.19
N GLN A 287 18.35 4.96 -5.30
CA GLN A 287 18.31 3.63 -4.73
C GLN A 287 18.48 3.66 -3.21
N PHE A 288 18.01 2.62 -2.52
CA PHE A 288 18.21 2.44 -1.09
C PHE A 288 18.45 0.97 -0.76
N ARG A 289 19.55 0.67 -0.06
CA ARG A 289 19.81 -0.66 0.50
C ARG A 289 19.46 -0.70 1.98
N LEU A 290 18.69 -1.71 2.36
CA LEU A 290 18.54 -2.13 3.74
C LEU A 290 19.51 -3.28 3.99
N PRO A 291 20.45 -3.15 4.95
CA PRO A 291 21.38 -4.23 5.28
C PRO A 291 20.67 -5.55 5.60
N SER A 292 21.23 -6.67 5.11
CA SER A 292 20.69 -8.02 5.29
C SER A 292 21.07 -8.62 6.64
N ASP A 293 20.88 -7.85 7.72
CA ASP A 293 21.02 -8.33 9.09
C ASP A 293 19.72 -8.10 9.87
N ARG A 294 19.46 -9.00 10.83
CA ARG A 294 18.22 -8.98 11.60
C ARG A 294 18.02 -7.65 12.35
N SER A 295 19.08 -7.09 12.91
CA SER A 295 18.98 -5.89 13.75
C SER A 295 18.56 -4.66 12.96
N SER A 296 19.16 -4.45 11.78
CA SER A 296 18.81 -3.39 10.85
C SER A 296 17.38 -3.52 10.34
N ILE A 297 16.95 -4.74 9.98
CA ILE A 297 15.59 -4.99 9.49
C ILE A 297 14.54 -4.71 10.57
N VAL A 298 14.74 -5.22 11.79
CA VAL A 298 13.79 -5.00 12.89
C VAL A 298 13.72 -3.51 13.26
N ALA A 299 14.86 -2.82 13.31
CA ALA A 299 14.90 -1.38 13.57
C ALA A 299 14.17 -0.59 12.47
N PHE A 300 14.40 -0.94 11.20
CA PHE A 300 13.72 -0.31 10.08
C PHE A 300 12.20 -0.51 10.13
N MET A 301 11.74 -1.73 10.43
CA MET A 301 10.31 -2.03 10.51
C MET A 301 9.64 -1.38 11.71
N ARG A 302 10.30 -1.31 12.88
CA ARG A 302 9.74 -0.70 14.09
C ARG A 302 9.17 0.70 13.82
N ASP A 303 9.89 1.51 13.06
CA ASP A 303 9.56 2.92 12.83
C ASP A 303 8.77 3.13 11.52
N LEU A 304 8.57 2.09 10.70
CA LEU A 304 7.86 2.17 9.43
C LEU A 304 6.34 2.34 9.65
N PRO A 305 5.69 3.39 9.09
CA PRO A 305 4.24 3.49 9.12
C PRO A 305 3.57 2.29 8.44
N THR A 306 2.50 1.75 9.04
CA THR A 306 1.82 0.54 8.51
C THR A 306 1.40 0.70 7.05
N ARG A 307 0.95 1.89 6.66
CA ARG A 307 0.52 2.22 5.30
C ARG A 307 1.60 2.08 4.22
N LYS A 308 2.88 2.08 4.61
CA LYS A 308 4.01 1.87 3.69
C LYS A 308 4.30 0.38 3.47
N ALA A 309 3.81 -0.53 4.31
CA ALA A 309 3.92 -1.97 4.09
C ALA A 309 2.92 -2.44 3.01
N ASN A 310 3.44 -3.10 1.97
CA ASN A 310 2.59 -3.65 0.92
C ASN A 310 1.59 -4.68 1.49
N GLY A 311 0.32 -4.53 1.14
CA GLY A 311 -0.82 -5.26 1.70
C GLY A 311 -1.67 -4.45 2.69
N ILE A 312 -1.17 -3.34 3.25
CA ILE A 312 -1.94 -2.47 4.14
C ILE A 312 -2.51 -1.28 3.34
N GLY A 313 -3.76 -1.46 2.90
CA GLY A 313 -4.57 -0.41 2.27
C GLY A 313 -5.14 0.59 3.29
N ARG A 314 -5.78 1.66 2.80
CA ARG A 314 -6.36 2.72 3.65
C ARG A 314 -7.40 2.22 4.65
N VAL A 315 -8.22 1.26 4.23
CA VAL A 315 -9.23 0.65 5.09
C VAL A 315 -8.57 -0.05 6.27
N PHE A 316 -7.57 -0.90 5.99
CA PHE A 316 -6.89 -1.65 7.04
C PHE A 316 -5.98 -0.77 7.89
N GLU A 317 -5.32 0.24 7.30
CA GLU A 317 -4.60 1.31 8.01
C GLU A 317 -5.51 1.98 9.05
N ARG A 318 -6.73 2.36 8.68
CA ARG A 318 -7.68 3.02 9.59
C ARG A 318 -8.19 2.08 10.69
N GLU A 319 -8.40 0.80 10.37
CA GLU A 319 -8.76 -0.21 11.37
C GLU A 319 -7.62 -0.44 12.39
N LEU A 320 -6.37 -0.47 11.92
CA LEU A 320 -5.17 -0.59 12.75
C LEU A 320 -4.93 0.66 13.61
N ASP A 321 -5.00 1.85 13.01
CA ASP A 321 -4.85 3.12 13.74
C ASP A 321 -5.87 3.27 14.86
N ALA A 322 -7.11 2.84 14.63
CA ALA A 322 -8.17 2.88 15.64
C ALA A 322 -7.84 2.05 16.89
N ILE A 323 -7.12 0.93 16.76
CA ILE A 323 -6.69 0.12 17.91
C ILE A 323 -5.32 0.53 18.48
N GLY A 324 -4.71 1.59 17.93
CA GLY A 324 -3.43 2.14 18.38
C GLY A 324 -2.21 1.67 17.58
N VAL A 325 -2.38 1.01 16.44
CA VAL A 325 -1.28 0.51 15.60
C VAL A 325 -0.99 1.49 14.46
N LYS A 326 0.04 2.33 14.62
CA LYS A 326 0.43 3.35 13.64
C LYS A 326 1.68 2.94 12.86
N THR A 327 2.65 2.36 13.53
CA THR A 327 3.86 1.80 12.93
C THR A 327 3.82 0.27 12.94
N CYS A 328 4.70 -0.38 12.19
CA CYS A 328 4.81 -1.84 12.25
C CYS A 328 5.33 -2.32 13.61
N GLY A 329 6.04 -1.47 14.38
CA GLY A 329 6.44 -1.78 15.76
C GLY A 329 5.26 -1.93 16.73
N ASP A 330 4.20 -1.15 16.54
CA ASP A 330 2.99 -1.18 17.39
C ASP A 330 2.19 -2.49 17.26
N ILE A 331 2.50 -3.31 16.24
CA ILE A 331 1.87 -4.61 16.02
C ILE A 331 2.17 -5.58 17.18
N TYR A 332 3.43 -5.61 17.66
CA TYR A 332 3.88 -6.61 18.62
C TYR A 332 3.22 -6.51 20.00
N PRO A 333 3.05 -5.32 20.60
CA PRO A 333 2.32 -5.17 21.87
C PRO A 333 0.88 -5.71 21.83
N LEU A 334 0.24 -5.75 20.66
CA LEU A 334 -1.16 -6.19 20.51
C LEU A 334 -1.29 -7.59 19.88
N ARG A 335 -0.19 -8.31 19.65
CA ARG A 335 -0.15 -9.57 18.87
C ARG A 335 -1.17 -10.63 19.30
N HIS A 336 -1.43 -10.75 20.61
CA HIS A 336 -2.38 -11.69 21.19
C HIS A 336 -3.84 -11.35 20.92
N TYR A 337 -4.14 -10.09 20.57
CA TYR A 337 -5.48 -9.65 20.19
C TYR A 337 -5.78 -9.85 18.71
N LEU A 338 -4.76 -9.77 17.84
CA LEU A 338 -4.97 -9.57 16.40
C LEU A 338 -5.73 -10.70 15.70
N SER A 339 -5.52 -11.95 16.10
CA SER A 339 -6.26 -13.09 15.51
C SER A 339 -7.75 -13.04 15.86
N ARG A 340 -8.09 -12.57 17.07
CA ARG A 340 -9.48 -12.39 17.52
C ARG A 340 -10.15 -11.17 16.90
N LEU A 341 -9.38 -10.12 16.59
CA LEU A 341 -9.89 -8.89 15.99
C LEU A 341 -10.05 -8.97 14.47
N PHE A 342 -9.10 -9.60 13.77
CA PHE A 342 -9.01 -9.55 12.30
C PHE A 342 -9.01 -10.93 11.63
N GLY A 343 -8.97 -12.02 12.40
CA GLY A 343 -8.87 -13.38 11.90
C GLY A 343 -7.43 -13.84 11.63
N GLU A 344 -7.29 -15.13 11.37
CA GLU A 344 -5.99 -15.81 11.32
C GLU A 344 -5.07 -15.28 10.21
N LYS A 345 -5.57 -15.12 8.99
CA LYS A 345 -4.76 -14.67 7.85
C LYS A 345 -4.19 -13.27 8.06
N ALA A 346 -4.99 -12.38 8.65
CA ALA A 346 -4.55 -11.02 8.96
C ALA A 346 -3.51 -11.01 10.07
N PHE A 347 -3.71 -11.83 11.12
CA PHE A 347 -2.72 -12.04 12.17
C PHE A 347 -1.37 -12.51 11.59
N GLN A 348 -1.38 -13.58 10.79
CA GLN A 348 -0.16 -14.13 10.18
C GLN A 348 0.57 -13.08 9.34
N PHE A 349 -0.18 -12.37 8.48
CA PHE A 349 0.37 -11.28 7.67
C PHE A 349 1.00 -10.17 8.53
N LEU A 350 0.33 -9.72 9.60
CA LEU A 350 0.85 -8.68 10.48
C LEU A 350 2.10 -9.11 11.23
N MET A 351 2.21 -10.38 11.65
CA MET A 351 3.44 -10.90 12.26
C MET A 351 4.60 -10.90 11.26
N SER A 352 4.37 -11.32 10.01
CA SER A 352 5.40 -11.21 8.96
C SER A 352 5.79 -9.77 8.67
N VAL A 353 4.82 -8.83 8.70
CA VAL A 353 5.10 -7.39 8.56
C VAL A 353 5.94 -6.88 9.73
N TYR A 354 5.57 -7.17 10.97
CA TYR A 354 6.34 -6.78 12.16
C TYR A 354 7.81 -7.24 12.07
N LEU A 355 8.03 -8.48 11.64
CA LEU A 355 9.37 -9.07 11.52
C LEU A 355 10.14 -8.66 10.25
N GLY A 356 9.51 -7.93 9.32
CA GLY A 356 10.11 -7.59 8.04
C GLY A 356 10.33 -8.79 7.11
N LEU A 357 9.51 -9.83 7.22
CA LEU A 357 9.61 -11.05 6.42
C LEU A 357 8.81 -10.93 5.12
N GLY A 358 9.33 -11.56 4.07
CA GLY A 358 8.71 -11.63 2.76
C GLY A 358 9.35 -12.76 1.94
N ARG A 359 8.87 -12.98 0.71
CA ARG A 359 9.48 -13.95 -0.19
C ARG A 359 10.93 -13.57 -0.50
N THR A 360 11.83 -14.54 -0.35
CA THR A 360 13.23 -14.46 -0.78
C THR A 360 13.43 -15.09 -2.16
N ASP A 361 12.52 -15.98 -2.53
CA ASP A 361 12.42 -16.60 -3.84
C ASP A 361 11.64 -15.70 -4.81
N VAL A 362 12.31 -15.28 -5.88
CA VAL A 362 11.77 -14.46 -6.98
C VAL A 362 11.70 -15.35 -8.20
N ARG A 363 10.51 -15.45 -8.81
CA ARG A 363 10.27 -16.32 -9.97
C ARG A 363 9.44 -15.61 -11.04
N PRO A 364 9.62 -15.95 -12.32
CA PRO A 364 8.82 -15.40 -13.41
C PRO A 364 7.32 -15.55 -13.17
N VAL A 365 6.54 -14.56 -13.61
CA VAL A 365 5.07 -14.57 -13.45
C VAL A 365 4.43 -15.70 -14.25
N GLU A 366 5.08 -16.11 -15.34
CA GLU A 366 4.67 -17.17 -16.26
C GLU A 366 4.67 -18.55 -15.60
N GLU A 367 5.40 -18.74 -14.49
CA GLU A 367 5.37 -19.98 -13.70
C GLU A 367 4.12 -20.10 -12.82
N TYR A 368 3.34 -19.01 -12.69
CA TYR A 368 2.09 -19.01 -11.94
C TYR A 368 0.89 -19.21 -12.86
N GLU A 369 -0.07 -20.03 -12.41
CA GLU A 369 -1.34 -20.19 -13.11
C GLU A 369 -2.20 -18.92 -12.97
N ARG A 370 -2.56 -18.32 -14.11
CA ARG A 370 -3.49 -17.20 -14.16
C ARG A 370 -4.90 -17.66 -13.80
N LYS A 371 -5.53 -16.99 -12.82
CA LYS A 371 -6.82 -17.40 -12.26
C LYS A 371 -8.06 -16.68 -12.82
N SER A 372 -7.87 -15.59 -13.58
CA SER A 372 -8.95 -14.80 -14.21
C SER A 372 -8.44 -13.87 -15.30
#